data_AF-A0A9D9VA46-F1
#
_entry.id   AF-A0A9D9VA46-F1
#
_cell.length_a   1.000
_cell.length_b   1.000
_cell.length_c   1.000
_cell.angle_alpha   90.00
_cell.angle_beta   90.00
_cell.angle_gamma   90.00
#
_symmetry.space_group_name_H-M   'P 1'
#
loop_
_entity.id
_entity.type
_entity.pdbx_description
1 polymer ?
#
loop_
_entity_poly.entity_id
_entity_poly.type
_entity_poly.pdbx_seq_one_letter_code
_entity_poly.pdbx_strand_id
1 'polypeptide(L)'
;MKILHKWLKRIFYSLLVFVVLTVCVFVIVHFSTTASNNRAWNDDQAILPYAEINDNLVSIHNIRNFSYTSTTSYIPSYYDKVFDLDKIKRAWYVVEPFSGIPGSAHTFLSFEFERDSKGGHGGESGSQNGAGSSEFVSISVEIRKEKGEAFHPVKGLFNKYELMYVIADEKDA
;
A
#
# COMPACT_ATOMS: atom_id res chain seq x y z
N MET A 1 55.72 26.03 -5.93
CA MET A 1 54.66 25.51 -6.85
C MET A 1 54.49 23.98 -6.82
N LYS A 2 55.54 23.14 -6.90
CA LYS A 2 55.42 21.66 -6.94
C LYS A 2 54.86 21.00 -5.66
N ILE A 3 55.11 21.58 -4.49
CA ILE A 3 54.64 21.05 -3.19
C ILE A 3 53.12 21.22 -3.07
N LEU A 4 52.60 22.42 -3.36
CA LEU A 4 51.17 22.71 -3.37
C LEU A 4 50.40 21.78 -4.34
N HIS A 5 50.94 21.52 -5.52
CA HIS A 5 50.39 20.55 -6.48
C HIS A 5 50.30 19.12 -5.92
N LYS A 6 51.33 18.66 -5.19
CA LYS A 6 51.29 17.34 -4.54
C LYS A 6 50.25 17.27 -3.43
N TRP A 7 50.10 18.33 -2.63
CA TRP A 7 49.07 18.41 -1.58
C TRP A 7 47.65 18.41 -2.17
N LEU A 8 47.40 19.24 -3.19
CA LEU A 8 46.12 19.28 -3.89
C LEU A 8 45.77 17.93 -4.53
N LYS A 9 46.73 17.23 -5.15
CA LYS A 9 46.52 15.87 -5.66
C LYS A 9 46.17 14.87 -4.56
N ARG A 10 46.86 14.91 -3.41
CA ARG A 10 46.56 14.00 -2.28
C ARG A 10 45.15 14.24 -1.74
N ILE A 11 44.76 15.51 -1.55
CA ILE A 11 43.40 15.86 -1.12
C ILE A 11 42.37 15.38 -2.14
N PHE A 12 42.61 15.62 -3.43
CA PHE A 12 41.72 15.16 -4.50
C PHE A 12 41.55 13.64 -4.51
N TYR A 13 42.65 12.87 -4.45
CA TYR A 13 42.57 11.40 -4.41
C TYR A 13 41.90 10.89 -3.13
N SER A 14 42.16 11.49 -1.97
CA SER A 14 41.48 11.14 -0.72
C SER A 14 39.96 11.40 -0.81
N LEU A 15 39.55 12.53 -1.39
CA LEU A 15 38.14 12.85 -1.61
C LEU A 15 37.50 11.90 -2.63
N LEU A 16 38.20 11.58 -3.72
CA LEU A 16 37.74 10.61 -4.71
C LEU A 16 37.54 9.23 -4.08
N VAL A 17 38.50 8.74 -3.29
CA VAL A 17 38.39 7.45 -2.58
C VAL A 17 37.21 7.48 -1.62
N PHE A 18 37.03 8.57 -0.86
CA PHE A 18 35.89 8.71 0.04
C PHE A 18 34.55 8.61 -0.71
N VAL A 19 34.40 9.36 -1.81
CA VAL A 19 33.18 9.32 -2.64
C VAL A 19 32.94 7.92 -3.20
N VAL A 20 33.96 7.26 -3.74
CA VAL A 20 33.85 5.90 -4.26
C VAL A 20 33.41 4.92 -3.16
N LEU A 21 34.01 5.00 -1.98
CA LEU A 21 33.63 4.15 -0.85
C LEU A 21 32.18 4.38 -0.42
N THR A 22 31.74 5.65 -0.33
CA THR A 22 30.35 5.97 0.00
C THR A 22 29.38 5.42 -1.03
N VAL A 23 29.68 5.56 -2.32
CA VAL A 23 28.86 5.01 -3.41
C VAL A 23 28.84 3.49 -3.35
N CYS A 24 29.98 2.83 -3.13
CA CYS A 24 30.04 1.38 -3.00
C CYS A 24 29.21 0.88 -1.82
N VAL A 25 29.32 1.52 -0.65
CA VAL A 25 28.50 1.18 0.53
C VAL A 25 27.01 1.37 0.23
N PHE A 26 26.64 2.49 -0.38
CA PHE A 26 25.25 2.76 -0.75
C PHE A 26 24.70 1.69 -1.72
N VAL A 27 25.45 1.35 -2.76
CA VAL A 27 25.10 0.30 -3.73
C VAL A 27 24.95 -1.04 -3.03
N ILE A 28 25.93 -1.44 -2.21
CA ILE A 28 25.88 -2.72 -1.48
C ILE A 28 24.63 -2.76 -0.60
N VAL A 29 24.34 -1.72 0.18
CA VAL A 29 23.17 -1.67 1.06
C VAL A 29 21.87 -1.70 0.24
N HIS A 30 21.80 -0.96 -0.87
CA HIS A 30 20.61 -0.92 -1.72
C HIS A 30 20.31 -2.25 -2.40
N PHE A 31 21.33 -2.96 -2.89
CA PHE A 31 21.15 -4.26 -3.54
C PHE A 31 21.13 -5.44 -2.56
N SER A 32 21.42 -5.23 -1.28
CA SER A 32 21.32 -6.27 -0.24
C SER A 32 19.94 -6.33 0.41
N THR A 33 19.05 -5.37 0.18
CA THR A 33 17.66 -5.45 0.68
C THR A 33 16.89 -6.51 -0.08
N THR A 34 16.27 -7.43 0.65
CA THR A 34 15.45 -8.52 0.10
C THR A 34 14.00 -8.34 0.49
N ALA A 35 13.11 -8.46 -0.49
CA ALA A 35 11.69 -8.45 -0.25
C ALA A 35 11.29 -9.68 0.58
N SER A 36 10.41 -9.49 1.57
CA SER A 36 9.90 -10.57 2.42
C SER A 36 8.50 -10.26 2.90
N ASN A 37 7.62 -11.26 2.87
CA ASN A 37 6.31 -11.21 3.52
C ASN A 37 6.34 -11.65 4.99
N ASN A 38 7.51 -12.10 5.48
CA ASN A 38 7.68 -12.60 6.83
C ASN A 38 8.51 -11.62 7.67
N ARG A 39 7.84 -10.57 8.16
CA ARG A 39 8.39 -9.57 9.10
C ARG A 39 7.35 -9.28 10.19
N ALA A 40 7.74 -8.55 11.22
CA ALA A 40 6.81 -8.07 12.24
C ALA A 40 6.05 -6.86 11.69
N TRP A 41 4.92 -7.09 11.03
CA TRP A 41 4.08 -6.05 10.42
C TRP A 41 3.27 -5.26 11.46
N ASN A 42 2.96 -4.00 11.15
CA ASN A 42 1.93 -3.26 11.88
C ASN A 42 0.59 -4.00 11.84
N ASP A 43 -0.24 -3.82 12.87
CA ASP A 43 -1.44 -4.62 13.08
C ASP A 43 -2.50 -4.41 11.96
N ASP A 44 -2.54 -3.23 11.34
CA ASP A 44 -3.37 -2.88 10.18
C ASP A 44 -2.89 -3.48 8.84
N GLN A 45 -1.72 -4.09 8.84
CA GLN A 45 -1.05 -4.60 7.63
C GLN A 45 -0.49 -6.03 7.82
N ALA A 46 -0.87 -6.69 8.91
CA ALA A 46 -0.36 -8.01 9.28
C ALA A 46 -0.93 -9.14 8.42
N ILE A 47 -2.19 -9.01 7.99
CA ILE A 47 -2.89 -10.02 7.20
C ILE A 47 -2.92 -9.56 5.73
N LEU A 48 -2.52 -10.45 4.82
CA LEU A 48 -2.57 -10.19 3.38
C LEU A 48 -3.87 -10.76 2.79
N PRO A 49 -4.55 -10.02 1.91
CA PRO A 49 -5.61 -10.58 1.10
C PRO A 49 -5.04 -11.50 0.02
N TYR A 50 -5.84 -12.47 -0.40
CA TYR A 50 -5.58 -13.28 -1.60
C TYR A 50 -6.90 -13.60 -2.28
N ALA A 51 -6.85 -13.97 -3.56
CA ALA A 51 -8.02 -14.31 -4.33
C ALA A 51 -7.83 -15.59 -5.12
N GLU A 52 -8.90 -16.38 -5.20
CA GLU A 52 -9.03 -17.53 -6.09
C GLU A 52 -9.99 -17.16 -7.21
N ILE A 53 -9.56 -17.31 -8.47
CA ILE A 53 -10.34 -16.93 -9.64
C ILE A 53 -10.76 -18.21 -10.36
N ASN A 54 -12.08 -18.45 -10.40
CA ASN A 54 -12.69 -19.56 -11.11
C ASN A 54 -13.67 -19.00 -12.14
N ASP A 55 -13.20 -18.84 -13.38
CA ASP A 55 -13.91 -18.18 -14.48
C ASP A 55 -14.41 -16.78 -14.07
N ASN A 56 -15.72 -16.65 -13.85
CA ASN A 56 -16.38 -15.38 -13.53
C ASN A 56 -16.56 -15.14 -12.04
N LEU A 57 -16.21 -16.11 -11.20
CA LEU A 57 -16.33 -16.01 -9.76
C LEU A 57 -14.95 -15.78 -9.15
N VAL A 58 -14.83 -14.68 -8.39
CA VAL A 58 -13.62 -14.33 -7.66
C VAL A 58 -13.89 -14.46 -6.17
N SER A 59 -13.31 -15.48 -5.54
CA SER A 59 -13.33 -15.65 -4.09
C SER A 59 -12.19 -14.84 -3.50
N ILE A 60 -12.49 -13.76 -2.79
CA ILE A 60 -11.50 -12.93 -2.11
C ILE A 60 -11.53 -13.25 -0.62
N HIS A 61 -10.34 -13.47 -0.07
CA HIS A 61 -10.12 -13.78 1.34
C HIS A 61 -9.41 -12.64 2.06
N ASN A 62 -9.68 -12.49 3.35
CA ASN A 62 -9.15 -11.43 4.21
C ASN A 62 -9.46 -10.02 3.67
N ILE A 63 -10.69 -9.78 3.21
CA ILE A 63 -11.16 -8.43 2.88
C ILE A 63 -11.22 -7.62 4.17
N ARG A 64 -10.47 -6.51 4.23
CA ARG A 64 -10.39 -5.64 5.40
C ARG A 64 -11.72 -4.91 5.62
N ASN A 65 -12.18 -4.83 6.87
CA ASN A 65 -13.40 -4.11 7.27
C ASN A 65 -13.22 -3.42 8.63
N PHE A 66 -12.16 -2.63 8.75
CA PHE A 66 -11.81 -2.00 10.01
C PHE A 66 -12.80 -0.89 10.35
N SER A 67 -13.18 -0.82 11.62
CA SER A 67 -13.99 0.28 12.13
C SER A 67 -13.10 1.30 12.85
N TYR A 68 -13.01 2.51 12.30
CA TYR A 68 -12.19 3.59 12.84
C TYR A 68 -12.98 4.46 13.83
N THR A 69 -12.35 4.74 14.98
CA THR A 69 -12.82 5.72 15.97
C THR A 69 -11.98 7.00 15.93
N SER A 70 -10.77 6.91 15.39
CA SER A 70 -9.87 8.02 15.04
C SER A 70 -8.87 7.55 13.97
N THR A 71 -7.93 8.42 13.57
CA THR A 71 -6.85 8.08 12.63
C THR A 71 -5.86 7.05 13.15
N THR A 72 -5.87 6.76 14.46
CA THR A 72 -4.92 5.84 15.11
C THR A 72 -5.58 4.77 15.97
N SER A 73 -6.91 4.80 16.11
CA SER A 73 -7.68 3.86 16.92
C SER A 73 -8.76 3.21 16.07
N TYR A 74 -8.64 1.90 15.87
CA TYR A 74 -9.50 1.10 15.02
C TYR A 74 -9.75 -0.27 15.63
N ILE A 75 -10.83 -0.91 15.18
CA ILE A 75 -11.18 -2.29 15.52
C ILE A 75 -10.95 -3.14 14.27
N PRO A 76 -9.91 -4.01 14.25
CA PRO A 76 -9.65 -4.90 13.13
C PRO A 76 -10.79 -5.88 12.88
N SER A 77 -11.16 -6.05 11.61
CA SER A 77 -12.09 -7.07 11.17
C SER A 77 -11.80 -7.45 9.73
N TYR A 78 -12.06 -8.71 9.38
CA TYR A 78 -11.86 -9.25 8.05
C TYR A 78 -13.02 -10.18 7.69
N TYR A 79 -13.32 -10.28 6.40
CA TYR A 79 -14.30 -11.22 5.88
C TYR A 79 -13.87 -11.78 4.52
N ASP A 80 -14.47 -12.91 4.15
CA ASP A 80 -14.28 -13.55 2.86
C ASP A 80 -15.55 -13.40 2.04
N LYS A 81 -15.41 -13.23 0.73
CA LYS A 81 -16.57 -13.08 -0.16
C LYS A 81 -16.27 -13.50 -1.59
N VAL A 82 -17.28 -14.08 -2.23
CA VAL A 82 -17.25 -14.39 -3.66
C VAL A 82 -17.96 -13.29 -4.42
N PHE A 83 -17.29 -12.73 -5.43
CA PHE A 83 -17.84 -11.74 -6.35
C PHE A 83 -18.04 -12.37 -7.73
N ASP A 84 -19.19 -12.08 -8.34
CA ASP A 84 -19.52 -12.47 -9.72
C ASP A 84 -19.20 -11.31 -10.66
N LEU A 85 -18.21 -11.48 -11.53
CA LEU A 85 -17.72 -10.40 -12.40
C LEU A 85 -18.76 -9.93 -13.42
N ASP A 86 -19.77 -10.75 -13.74
CA ASP A 86 -20.90 -10.38 -14.61
C ASP A 86 -21.82 -9.35 -13.94
N LYS A 87 -21.69 -9.20 -12.61
CA LYS A 87 -22.45 -8.23 -11.82
C LYS A 87 -21.70 -6.91 -11.62
N ILE A 88 -20.51 -6.74 -12.19
CA ILE A 88 -19.82 -5.45 -12.15
C ILE A 88 -20.66 -4.41 -12.88
N LYS A 89 -21.01 -3.34 -12.17
CA LYS A 89 -21.72 -2.19 -12.73
C LYS A 89 -20.75 -1.09 -13.11
N ARG A 90 -19.79 -0.79 -12.23
CA ARG A 90 -18.87 0.35 -12.37
C ARG A 90 -17.54 0.06 -11.68
N ALA A 91 -16.49 0.71 -12.19
CA ALA A 91 -15.22 0.87 -11.51
C ALA A 91 -14.97 2.37 -11.29
N TRP A 92 -14.59 2.72 -10.07
CA TRP A 92 -14.28 4.08 -9.64
C TRP A 92 -12.78 4.21 -9.45
N TYR A 93 -12.17 5.24 -10.02
CA TYR A 93 -10.80 5.63 -9.72
C TYR A 93 -10.82 6.81 -8.76
N VAL A 94 -10.41 6.55 -7.52
CA VAL A 94 -10.44 7.54 -6.43
C VAL A 94 -9.06 8.15 -6.27
N VAL A 95 -9.03 9.48 -6.11
CA VAL A 95 -7.82 10.27 -5.90
C VAL A 95 -8.00 11.08 -4.62
N GLU A 96 -7.21 10.77 -3.59
CA GLU A 96 -7.20 11.44 -2.30
C GLU A 96 -5.91 12.28 -2.17
N PRO A 97 -5.97 13.62 -2.36
CA PRO A 97 -4.79 14.47 -2.26
C PRO A 97 -4.19 14.47 -0.86
N PHE A 98 -2.88 14.31 -0.75
CA PHE A 98 -2.20 14.49 0.53
C PHE A 98 -2.18 15.96 0.93
N SER A 99 -2.47 16.23 2.21
CA SER A 99 -2.45 17.60 2.71
C SER A 99 -1.04 18.22 2.57
N GLY A 100 -0.98 19.41 1.97
CA GLY A 100 0.23 20.23 1.91
C GLY A 100 1.21 19.96 0.76
N ILE A 101 0.99 18.96 -0.11
CA ILE A 101 1.88 18.68 -1.26
C ILE A 101 1.06 18.59 -2.55
N PRO A 102 0.95 19.68 -3.34
CA PRO A 102 0.29 19.66 -4.64
C PRO A 102 0.88 18.58 -5.56
N GLY A 103 0.01 17.81 -6.21
CA GLY A 103 0.40 16.75 -7.14
C GLY A 103 0.73 15.40 -6.51
N SER A 104 0.64 15.27 -5.18
CA SER A 104 0.76 13.98 -4.48
C SER A 104 -0.61 13.56 -3.94
N ALA A 105 -1.05 12.35 -4.30
CA ALA A 105 -2.33 11.81 -3.86
C ALA A 105 -2.20 10.30 -3.62
N HIS A 106 -2.96 9.80 -2.66
CA HIS A 106 -3.27 8.39 -2.59
C HIS A 106 -4.33 8.05 -3.65
N THR A 107 -4.23 6.88 -4.27
CA THR A 107 -5.17 6.48 -5.31
C THR A 107 -5.53 5.02 -5.15
N PHE A 108 -6.82 4.71 -5.30
CA PHE A 108 -7.31 3.35 -5.24
C PHE A 108 -8.48 3.14 -6.22
N LEU A 109 -8.84 1.88 -6.45
CA LEU A 109 -9.99 1.50 -7.26
C LEU A 109 -11.11 0.96 -6.36
N SER A 110 -12.36 1.35 -6.60
CA SER A 110 -13.55 0.73 -5.99
C SER A 110 -14.44 0.14 -7.08
N PHE A 111 -14.83 -1.12 -6.91
CA PHE A 111 -15.68 -1.84 -7.87
C PHE A 111 -17.08 -2.00 -7.29
N GLU A 112 -18.09 -1.54 -8.02
CA GLU A 112 -19.49 -1.70 -7.68
C GLU A 112 -20.05 -2.96 -8.34
N PHE A 113 -20.69 -3.81 -7.55
CA PHE A 113 -21.42 -4.98 -8.00
C PHE A 113 -22.92 -4.86 -7.69
N GLU A 114 -23.76 -5.45 -8.55
CA GLU A 114 -25.17 -5.65 -8.25
C GLU A 114 -25.34 -6.63 -7.07
N ARG A 115 -26.10 -6.24 -6.04
CA ARG A 115 -26.29 -7.09 -4.86
C ARG A 115 -27.35 -8.16 -5.12
N ASP A 116 -26.98 -9.42 -4.86
CA ASP A 116 -27.94 -10.50 -4.88
C ASP A 116 -28.97 -10.40 -3.74
N SER A 117 -30.23 -10.62 -4.08
CA SER A 117 -31.34 -10.62 -3.11
C SER A 117 -31.27 -11.77 -2.08
N LYS A 118 -30.29 -12.68 -2.19
CA LYS A 118 -30.20 -13.91 -1.37
C LYS A 118 -28.85 -14.15 -0.67
N GLY A 119 -27.89 -13.23 -0.75
CA GLY A 119 -26.55 -13.39 -0.17
C GLY A 119 -26.34 -12.56 1.09
N GLY A 120 -26.68 -13.11 2.27
CA GLY A 120 -26.36 -12.50 3.55
C GLY A 120 -24.96 -12.88 4.02
N HIS A 121 -24.09 -11.88 4.19
CA HIS A 121 -23.31 -11.64 5.42
C HIS A 121 -23.02 -10.13 5.53
N GLY A 122 -22.99 -9.66 6.76
CA GLY A 122 -23.28 -8.28 7.16
C GLY A 122 -22.26 -7.22 6.75
N GLY A 123 -22.81 -6.03 6.54
CA GLY A 123 -22.13 -4.80 6.16
C GLY A 123 -23.23 -3.81 5.72
N GLU A 124 -24.19 -3.55 6.61
CA GLU A 124 -25.30 -2.64 6.32
C GLU A 124 -24.85 -1.18 6.21
N SER A 125 -25.66 -0.42 5.47
CA SER A 125 -25.63 1.04 5.30
C SER A 125 -24.71 1.57 4.19
N GLY A 126 -25.00 1.22 2.93
CA GLY A 126 -24.83 2.15 1.83
C GLY A 126 -25.92 3.22 1.88
N SER A 127 -25.53 4.47 1.66
CA SER A 127 -26.35 5.69 1.54
C SER A 127 -27.84 5.47 1.19
N GLN A 128 -28.74 6.00 2.03
CA GLN A 128 -30.20 6.01 1.80
C GLN A 128 -30.66 6.94 0.66
N ASN A 129 -29.74 7.47 -0.14
CA ASN A 129 -30.06 8.37 -1.26
C ASN A 129 -30.20 7.57 -2.57
N GLY A 130 -31.25 6.74 -2.66
CA GLY A 130 -31.87 6.33 -3.93
C GLY A 130 -31.08 5.44 -4.91
N ALA A 131 -29.91 4.92 -4.55
CA ALA A 131 -29.17 3.97 -5.38
C ALA A 131 -29.46 2.54 -4.91
N GLY A 132 -29.91 1.67 -5.83
CA GLY A 132 -30.24 0.27 -5.54
C GLY A 132 -29.11 -0.49 -4.83
N SER A 133 -29.49 -1.57 -4.12
CA SER A 133 -28.62 -2.46 -3.36
C SER A 133 -27.39 -2.86 -4.17
N SER A 134 -26.28 -2.18 -3.95
CA SER A 134 -25.00 -2.47 -4.59
C SER A 134 -24.00 -2.79 -3.49
N GLU A 135 -22.99 -3.57 -3.84
CA GLU A 135 -21.90 -3.92 -2.96
C GLU A 135 -20.59 -3.47 -3.57
N PHE A 136 -19.63 -3.12 -2.71
CA PHE A 136 -18.39 -2.50 -3.14
C PHE A 136 -17.20 -3.27 -2.58
N VAL A 137 -16.13 -3.31 -3.35
CA VAL A 137 -14.82 -3.76 -2.89
C VAL A 137 -13.76 -2.85 -3.46
N SER A 138 -12.90 -2.35 -2.58
CA SER A 138 -11.82 -1.43 -2.91
C SER A 138 -10.49 -2.16 -2.94
N ILE A 139 -9.61 -1.77 -3.86
CA ILE A 139 -8.25 -2.27 -3.98
C ILE A 139 -7.30 -1.09 -4.01
N SER A 140 -6.41 -1.03 -3.02
CA SER A 140 -5.33 -0.07 -2.93
C SER A 140 -3.96 -0.76 -2.95
N VAL A 141 -2.98 -0.08 -3.53
CA VAL A 141 -1.57 -0.49 -3.49
C VAL A 141 -0.88 0.38 -2.46
N GLU A 142 -0.40 -0.26 -1.40
CA GLU A 142 0.15 0.42 -0.24
C GLU A 142 1.56 -0.02 0.08
N ILE A 143 2.28 0.84 0.79
CA ILE A 143 3.47 0.41 1.50
C ILE A 143 3.08 -0.45 2.70
N ARG A 144 3.85 -1.49 2.96
CA ARG A 144 3.71 -2.35 4.14
C ARG A 144 4.79 -2.01 5.15
N LYS A 145 4.37 -1.60 6.34
CA LYS A 145 5.19 -1.07 7.42
C LYS A 145 5.44 -2.15 8.48
N GLU A 146 6.68 -2.22 8.95
CA GLU A 146 7.01 -3.01 10.14
C GLU A 146 6.51 -2.32 11.43
N LYS A 147 6.43 -3.07 12.53
CA LYS A 147 6.02 -2.55 13.85
C LYS A 147 6.91 -1.38 14.26
N GLY A 148 6.27 -0.24 14.54
CA GLY A 148 6.95 0.99 14.93
C GLY A 148 7.54 1.79 13.76
N GLU A 149 7.33 1.35 12.53
CA GLU A 149 7.77 2.10 11.34
C GLU A 149 6.74 3.16 10.94
N ALA A 150 7.24 4.38 10.70
CA ALA A 150 6.48 5.49 10.13
C ALA A 150 6.81 5.68 8.64
N PHE A 151 5.83 6.20 7.89
CA PHE A 151 6.03 6.58 6.50
C PHE A 151 7.01 7.75 6.36
N HIS A 152 7.88 7.68 5.35
CA HIS A 152 8.76 8.75 4.94
C HIS A 152 8.97 8.70 3.41
N PRO A 153 8.68 9.78 2.65
CA PRO A 153 8.76 9.77 1.18
C PRO A 153 10.14 9.36 0.64
N VAL A 154 11.21 9.85 1.25
CA VAL A 154 12.59 9.52 0.84
C VAL A 154 12.88 8.02 1.02
N LYS A 155 12.36 7.38 2.07
CA LYS A 155 12.50 5.93 2.24
C LYS A 155 11.77 5.17 1.13
N GLY A 156 10.59 5.65 0.74
CA GLY A 156 9.83 5.13 -0.40
C GLY A 156 10.61 5.16 -1.71
N LEU A 157 11.31 6.27 -2.00
CA LEU A 157 12.14 6.42 -3.20
C LEU A 157 13.31 5.42 -3.27
N PHE A 158 13.74 4.84 -2.14
CA PHE A 158 14.87 3.92 -2.05
C PHE A 158 14.47 2.47 -1.73
N ASN A 159 13.22 2.08 -2.01
CA ASN A 159 12.70 0.72 -1.83
C ASN A 159 12.87 0.20 -0.40
N LYS A 160 12.58 1.05 0.60
CA LYS A 160 12.72 0.70 2.02
C LYS A 160 11.44 0.18 2.67
N TYR A 161 10.34 0.13 1.93
CA TYR A 161 9.09 -0.50 2.35
C TYR A 161 8.81 -1.70 1.44
N GLU A 162 8.17 -2.73 1.99
CA GLU A 162 7.54 -3.72 1.13
C GLU A 162 6.26 -3.14 0.51
N LEU A 163 5.81 -3.76 -0.57
CA LEU A 163 4.53 -3.46 -1.21
C LEU A 163 3.46 -4.42 -0.71
N MET A 164 2.25 -3.95 -0.48
CA MET A 164 1.08 -4.79 -0.26
C MET A 164 -0.12 -4.30 -1.05
N TYR A 165 -1.06 -5.22 -1.28
CA TYR A 165 -2.41 -4.88 -1.70
C TYR A 165 -3.30 -4.86 -0.47
N VAL A 166 -4.06 -3.78 -0.32
CA VAL A 166 -5.19 -3.72 0.61
C VAL A 166 -6.44 -3.96 -0.23
N ILE A 167 -7.18 -5.03 0.08
CA ILE A 167 -8.53 -5.25 -0.45
C ILE A 167 -9.47 -5.04 0.73
N ALA A 168 -10.39 -4.08 0.62
CA ALA A 168 -11.19 -3.62 1.74
C ALA A 168 -12.65 -3.34 1.36
N ASP A 169 -13.52 -3.33 2.37
CA ASP A 169 -14.80 -2.66 2.29
C ASP A 169 -14.58 -1.16 1.98
N GLU A 170 -15.45 -0.56 1.18
CA GLU A 170 -15.28 0.83 0.74
C GLU A 170 -15.25 1.84 1.90
N LYS A 171 -15.86 1.52 3.06
CA LYS A 171 -15.82 2.40 4.25
C LYS A 171 -14.49 2.35 5.01
N ASP A 172 -13.72 1.29 4.82
CA ASP A 172 -12.41 1.07 5.42
C ASP A 172 -11.28 1.56 4.50
N ALA A 173 -11.51 1.48 3.18
CA ALA A 173 -10.54 1.80 2.12
C ALA A 173 -9.99 3.24 2.16
#